data_AF-A0A954H855-F1
#
_entry.id   AF-A0A954H855-F1
#
_cell.length_a   1.000
_cell.length_b   1.000
_cell.length_c   1.000
_cell.angle_alpha   90.00
_cell.angle_beta   90.00
_cell.angle_gamma   90.00
#
_symmetry.space_group_name_H-M   'P 1'
#
loop_
_entity.id
_entity.type
_entity.pdbx_description
1 polymer ?
#
loop_
_entity_poly.entity_id
_entity_poly.type
_entity_poly.pdbx_seq_one_letter_code
_entity_poly.pdbx_strand_id
1 'polypeptide(L)'
;MQKSLDRKLNSIHADPSGSSEFIIADAKDADMAFGLSAPGLYIDQITGERRNKTLAEYRGQIREVISQGIVDIMLMSASTAEQLVIEEKLFENSALTPAARGNDTTDVHIPRGGTSFKEASKPFRSASIDHMMSGRLDPTDAERKLGVDLALYSITFNNDRDLDMHALEQYKLFREEAERKGFRHFLELFDPNLPDAVPPDQVAGFINDQ
;
A
#
# COMPACT_ATOMS: atom_id res chain seq x y z
N MET A 1 -9.42 -17.79 -12.04
CA MET A 1 -8.13 -17.53 -12.71
C MET A 1 -7.04 -17.51 -11.65
N GLN A 2 -5.86 -18.09 -11.88
CA GLN A 2 -4.75 -17.99 -10.92
C GLN A 2 -4.16 -16.58 -10.96
N LYS A 3 -3.89 -15.98 -9.80
CA LYS A 3 -3.26 -14.65 -9.72
C LYS A 3 -1.77 -14.75 -10.07
N SER A 4 -1.23 -13.74 -10.76
CA SER A 4 0.16 -13.74 -11.22
C SER A 4 1.14 -13.70 -10.05
N LEU A 5 0.81 -12.96 -8.99
CA LEU A 5 1.59 -12.94 -7.74
C LEU A 5 1.80 -14.36 -7.20
N ASP A 6 0.73 -15.13 -7.04
CA ASP A 6 0.80 -16.48 -6.47
C ASP A 6 1.63 -17.41 -7.36
N ARG A 7 1.44 -17.32 -8.68
CA ARG A 7 2.25 -18.08 -9.66
C ARG A 7 3.73 -17.74 -9.53
N LYS A 8 4.06 -16.45 -9.48
CA LYS A 8 5.45 -15.98 -9.41
C LYS A 8 6.12 -16.33 -8.08
N LEU A 9 5.43 -16.14 -6.95
CA LEU A 9 5.91 -16.54 -5.63
C LEU A 9 6.21 -18.04 -5.58
N ASN A 10 5.32 -18.88 -6.14
CA ASN A 10 5.57 -20.32 -6.21
C ASN A 10 6.81 -20.65 -7.06
N SER A 11 7.02 -19.95 -8.18
CA SER A 11 8.24 -20.12 -9.01
C SER A 11 9.50 -19.73 -8.25
N ILE A 12 9.48 -18.58 -7.58
CA ILE A 12 10.62 -18.08 -6.78
C ILE A 12 10.93 -19.04 -5.63
N HIS A 13 9.93 -19.55 -4.92
CA HIS A 13 10.15 -20.50 -3.83
C HIS A 13 10.66 -21.87 -4.31
N ALA A 14 10.28 -22.30 -5.52
CA ALA A 14 10.74 -23.56 -6.10
C ALA A 14 12.21 -23.51 -6.54
N ASP A 15 12.69 -22.35 -7.00
CA ASP A 15 14.10 -22.14 -7.35
C ASP A 15 14.56 -20.72 -6.94
N PRO A 16 14.88 -20.49 -5.65
CA PRO A 16 15.22 -19.16 -5.14
C PRO A 16 16.49 -18.56 -5.74
N SER A 17 17.40 -19.41 -6.24
CA SER A 17 18.69 -18.99 -6.81
C SER A 17 18.68 -18.85 -8.33
N GLY A 18 17.76 -19.51 -9.03
CA GLY A 18 17.72 -19.57 -10.50
C GLY A 18 16.44 -19.01 -11.14
N SER A 19 15.40 -18.73 -10.36
CA SER A 19 14.17 -18.12 -10.88
C SER A 19 14.44 -16.73 -11.45
N SER A 20 14.00 -16.50 -12.70
CA SER A 20 14.04 -15.19 -13.35
C SER A 20 12.80 -14.33 -13.09
N GLU A 21 11.86 -14.84 -12.30
CA GLU A 21 10.62 -14.12 -11.97
C GLU A 21 10.90 -12.99 -10.99
N PHE A 22 10.22 -11.87 -11.20
CA PHE A 22 10.16 -10.74 -10.28
C PHE A 22 8.74 -10.21 -10.21
N ILE A 23 8.40 -9.60 -9.08
CA ILE A 23 7.06 -9.08 -8.80
C ILE A 23 7.06 -7.58 -9.12
N ILE A 24 6.10 -7.15 -9.94
CA ILE A 24 5.86 -5.75 -10.22
C ILE A 24 4.61 -5.31 -9.47
N ALA A 25 4.76 -4.33 -8.57
CA ALA A 25 3.64 -3.67 -7.92
C ALA A 25 3.48 -2.25 -8.47
N ASP A 26 2.27 -1.86 -8.85
CA ASP A 26 1.94 -0.45 -9.04
C ASP A 26 1.32 0.07 -7.73
N ALA A 27 2.02 1.01 -7.09
CA ALA A 27 1.57 1.71 -5.88
C ALA A 27 0.70 2.91 -6.27
N LYS A 28 -0.62 2.73 -6.16
CA LYS A 28 -1.66 3.72 -6.48
C LYS A 28 -2.51 4.10 -5.26
N ASP A 29 -1.92 4.07 -4.08
CA ASP A 29 -2.49 4.49 -2.79
C ASP A 29 -2.21 5.96 -2.43
N ALA A 30 -1.70 6.75 -3.40
CA ALA A 30 -1.36 8.15 -3.19
C ALA A 30 -2.52 9.02 -2.67
N ASP A 31 -3.78 8.62 -2.87
CA ASP A 31 -4.94 9.31 -2.29
C ASP A 31 -5.00 9.26 -0.76
N MET A 32 -4.18 8.44 -0.11
CA MET A 32 -3.96 8.45 1.35
C MET A 32 -2.88 9.43 1.80
N ALA A 33 -2.04 9.93 0.89
CA ALA A 33 -0.89 10.76 1.17
C ALA A 33 -0.96 12.11 0.44
N PHE A 34 -0.10 13.06 0.79
CA PHE A 34 0.19 14.27 -0.01
C PHE A 34 -1.01 15.17 -0.43
N GLY A 35 -2.19 14.98 0.15
CA GLY A 35 -3.37 15.83 -0.03
C GLY A 35 -3.89 15.90 -1.48
N LEU A 36 -4.49 17.04 -1.84
CA LEU A 36 -5.19 17.20 -3.12
C LEU A 36 -4.32 17.04 -4.36
N SER A 37 -3.00 17.21 -4.27
CA SER A 37 -2.09 17.08 -5.40
C SER A 37 -1.65 15.64 -5.66
N ALA A 38 -1.87 14.71 -4.73
CA ALA A 38 -1.38 13.35 -4.82
C ALA A 38 -1.89 12.56 -6.04
N PRO A 39 -3.15 12.74 -6.49
CA PRO A 39 -3.65 12.21 -7.77
C PRO A 39 -2.91 12.72 -9.03
N GLY A 40 -2.03 13.71 -8.89
CA GLY A 40 -1.30 14.36 -9.97
C GLY A 40 -2.10 15.46 -10.68
N LEU A 41 -1.47 16.07 -11.67
CA LEU A 41 -2.06 17.17 -12.43
C LEU A 41 -2.91 16.67 -13.60
N TYR A 42 -4.01 17.37 -13.86
CA TYR A 42 -4.74 17.38 -15.12
C TYR A 42 -4.31 18.63 -15.89
N ILE A 43 -4.06 18.46 -17.19
CA ILE A 43 -3.76 19.56 -18.12
C ILE A 43 -4.73 19.45 -19.27
N ASP A 44 -5.58 20.46 -19.44
CA ASP A 44 -6.42 20.56 -20.62
C ASP A 44 -5.55 20.84 -21.85
N GLN A 45 -5.61 19.97 -22.86
CA GLN A 45 -4.75 20.09 -24.04
C GLN A 45 -5.16 21.25 -24.96
N ILE A 46 -6.39 21.75 -24.86
CA ILE A 46 -6.93 22.82 -25.70
C ILE A 46 -6.76 24.17 -25.02
N THR A 47 -7.19 24.27 -23.75
CA THR A 47 -7.18 25.54 -23.01
C THR A 47 -5.88 25.77 -22.24
N GLY A 48 -5.10 24.72 -21.99
CA GLY A 48 -3.91 24.76 -21.14
C GLY A 48 -4.22 24.89 -19.65
N GLU A 49 -5.49 24.80 -19.25
CA GLU A 49 -5.91 24.86 -17.85
C GLU A 49 -5.26 23.74 -17.04
N ARG A 50 -4.81 24.09 -15.82
CA ARG A 50 -4.17 23.15 -14.89
C ARG A 50 -4.97 23.06 -13.61
N ARG A 51 -5.28 21.84 -13.20
CA ARG A 51 -5.86 21.52 -11.89
C ARG A 51 -5.32 20.20 -11.38
N ASN A 52 -5.55 19.89 -10.11
CA ASN A 52 -5.34 18.53 -9.63
C ASN A 52 -6.40 17.59 -10.24
N LYS A 53 -6.00 16.33 -10.48
CA LYS A 53 -6.94 15.28 -10.84
C LYS A 53 -7.92 15.05 -9.68
N THR A 54 -9.16 14.77 -10.05
CA THR A 54 -10.17 14.27 -9.13
C THR A 54 -9.86 12.81 -8.77
N LEU A 55 -10.44 12.33 -7.67
CA LEU A 55 -10.32 10.91 -7.29
C LEU A 55 -10.91 9.99 -8.36
N ALA A 56 -11.96 10.41 -9.07
CA ALA A 56 -12.56 9.64 -10.16
C ALA A 56 -11.59 9.48 -11.35
N GLU A 57 -10.90 10.54 -11.75
CA GLU A 57 -9.88 10.50 -12.81
C GLU A 57 -8.69 9.64 -12.40
N TYR A 58 -8.26 9.74 -11.15
CA TYR A 58 -7.19 8.89 -10.60
C TYR A 58 -7.55 7.41 -10.65
N ARG A 59 -8.77 7.05 -10.20
CA ARG A 59 -9.31 5.70 -10.36
C ARG A 59 -9.42 5.29 -11.82
N GLY A 60 -9.68 6.23 -12.74
CA GLY A 60 -9.60 6.01 -14.18
C GLY A 60 -8.23 5.49 -14.61
N GLN A 61 -7.15 6.14 -14.17
CA GLN A 61 -5.79 5.70 -14.45
C GLN A 61 -5.49 4.31 -13.86
N ILE A 62 -6.00 4.01 -12.67
CA ILE A 62 -5.87 2.68 -12.06
C ILE A 62 -6.53 1.61 -12.93
N ARG A 63 -7.73 1.88 -13.47
CA ARG A 63 -8.40 0.97 -14.41
C ARG A 63 -7.58 0.74 -15.67
N GLU A 64 -6.97 1.79 -16.22
CA GLU A 64 -6.08 1.68 -17.38
C GLU A 64 -4.89 0.76 -17.08
N VAL A 65 -4.21 0.93 -15.94
CA VAL A 65 -3.08 0.05 -15.56
C VAL A 65 -3.56 -1.40 -15.38
N ILE A 66 -4.69 -1.61 -14.71
CA ILE A 66 -5.27 -2.95 -14.54
C ILE A 66 -5.52 -3.60 -15.91
N SER A 67 -6.06 -2.85 -16.87
CA SER A 67 -6.36 -3.33 -18.23
C SER A 67 -5.13 -3.78 -19.01
N GLN A 68 -3.95 -3.21 -18.71
CA GLN A 68 -2.70 -3.59 -19.39
C GLN A 68 -2.24 -4.98 -18.98
N GLY A 69 -2.57 -5.44 -17.77
CA GLY A 69 -2.23 -6.78 -17.30
C GLY A 69 -0.73 -7.03 -17.07
N ILE A 70 0.07 -5.96 -16.98
CA ILE A 70 1.55 -6.04 -16.92
C ILE A 70 2.05 -6.21 -15.47
N VAL A 71 1.36 -5.56 -14.52
CA VAL A 71 1.74 -5.60 -13.10
C VAL A 71 1.15 -6.84 -12.41
N ASP A 72 1.74 -7.25 -11.29
CA ASP A 72 1.28 -8.39 -10.50
C ASP A 72 0.40 -7.98 -9.32
N ILE A 73 0.71 -6.81 -8.76
CA ILE A 73 0.02 -6.22 -7.61
C ILE A 73 -0.47 -4.84 -8.02
N MET A 74 -1.75 -4.58 -7.76
CA MET A 74 -2.31 -3.22 -7.78
C MET A 74 -2.56 -2.79 -6.35
N LEU A 75 -1.66 -1.98 -5.79
CA LEU A 75 -1.77 -1.47 -4.42
C LEU A 75 -2.58 -0.18 -4.43
N MET A 76 -3.59 -0.10 -3.56
CA MET A 76 -4.57 0.99 -3.53
C MET A 76 -4.82 1.46 -2.09
N SER A 77 -5.47 2.61 -1.93
CA SER A 77 -6.10 2.95 -0.66
C SER A 77 -7.26 1.99 -0.35
N ALA A 78 -7.65 1.85 0.91
CA ALA A 78 -8.85 1.08 1.28
C ALA A 78 -10.11 1.60 0.58
N SER A 79 -10.25 2.93 0.43
CA SER A 79 -11.39 3.55 -0.26
C SER A 79 -11.42 3.24 -1.75
N THR A 80 -10.26 3.26 -2.41
CA THR A 80 -10.16 2.91 -3.82
C THR A 80 -10.33 1.41 -4.05
N ALA A 81 -9.83 0.58 -3.14
CA ALA A 81 -10.06 -0.86 -3.15
C ALA A 81 -11.55 -1.20 -2.99
N GLU A 82 -12.28 -0.54 -2.08
CA GLU A 82 -13.73 -0.72 -1.94
C GLU A 82 -14.46 -0.45 -3.27
N GLN A 83 -14.17 0.68 -3.91
CA GLN A 83 -14.78 1.02 -5.18
C GLN A 83 -14.44 0.02 -6.31
N LEU A 84 -13.16 -0.29 -6.50
CA LEU A 84 -12.70 -1.04 -7.68
C LEU A 84 -12.80 -2.56 -7.50
N VAL A 85 -12.63 -3.06 -6.28
CA VAL A 85 -12.61 -4.49 -5.97
C VAL A 85 -14.00 -4.97 -5.56
N ILE A 86 -14.68 -4.26 -4.66
CA ILE A 86 -15.95 -4.70 -4.08
C ILE A 86 -17.13 -4.29 -4.97
N GLU A 87 -17.27 -2.99 -5.24
CA GLU A 87 -18.42 -2.46 -5.98
C GLU A 87 -18.35 -2.78 -7.47
N GLU A 88 -17.19 -2.55 -8.10
CA GLU A 88 -17.00 -2.77 -9.54
C GLU A 88 -16.54 -4.18 -9.91
N LYS A 89 -16.09 -4.99 -8.93
CA LYS A 89 -15.64 -6.38 -9.15
C LYS A 89 -14.56 -6.52 -10.22
N LEU A 90 -13.74 -5.49 -10.40
CA LEU A 90 -12.82 -5.35 -11.53
C LEU A 90 -11.76 -6.47 -11.60
N PHE A 91 -11.50 -7.13 -10.47
CA PHE A 91 -10.47 -8.16 -10.34
C PHE A 91 -10.98 -9.60 -10.45
N GLU A 92 -12.30 -9.84 -10.58
CA GLU A 92 -12.87 -11.19 -10.67
C GLU A 92 -12.30 -11.99 -11.86
N ASN A 93 -12.09 -11.31 -13.00
CA ASN A 93 -11.56 -11.90 -14.23
C ASN A 93 -10.15 -11.37 -14.60
N SER A 94 -9.38 -10.94 -13.60
CA SER A 94 -8.01 -10.43 -13.78
C SER A 94 -6.98 -11.35 -13.12
N ALA A 95 -5.81 -11.48 -13.74
CA ALA A 95 -4.64 -12.16 -13.15
C ALA A 95 -3.97 -11.29 -12.09
N LEU A 96 -4.26 -9.98 -12.04
CA LEU A 96 -3.69 -9.07 -11.06
C LEU A 96 -4.24 -9.35 -9.66
N THR A 97 -3.36 -9.22 -8.67
CA THR A 97 -3.71 -9.29 -7.26
C THR A 97 -4.04 -7.89 -6.76
N PRO A 98 -5.29 -7.62 -6.34
CA PRO A 98 -5.58 -6.35 -5.68
C PRO A 98 -4.98 -6.36 -4.28
N ALA A 99 -4.38 -5.24 -3.86
CA ALA A 99 -3.85 -5.04 -2.53
C ALA A 99 -4.27 -3.66 -2.00
N ALA A 100 -4.28 -3.52 -0.68
CA ALA A 100 -4.52 -2.25 -0.02
C ALA A 100 -3.34 -1.83 0.86
N ARG A 101 -3.17 -0.52 1.08
CA ARG A 101 -2.27 -0.01 2.11
C ARG A 101 -2.83 -0.38 3.48
N GLY A 102 -2.09 -1.21 4.22
CA GLY A 102 -2.50 -1.76 5.52
C GLY A 102 -2.26 -0.84 6.70
N ASN A 103 -1.44 0.20 6.53
CA ASN A 103 -1.20 1.25 7.52
C ASN A 103 -0.85 2.58 6.85
N ASP A 104 -1.11 3.66 7.56
CA ASP A 104 -0.64 4.99 7.26
C ASP A 104 0.20 5.51 8.42
N THR A 105 1.12 6.42 8.12
CA THR A 105 2.02 6.96 9.14
C THR A 105 1.83 8.46 9.23
N THR A 106 2.10 9.03 10.40
CA THR A 106 1.87 10.47 10.64
C THR A 106 2.58 11.38 9.65
N ASP A 107 3.67 10.91 9.03
CA ASP A 107 4.48 11.67 8.08
C ASP A 107 3.85 11.81 6.68
N VAL A 108 2.89 10.97 6.30
CA VAL A 108 2.17 11.11 5.02
C VAL A 108 0.92 12.00 5.11
N HIS A 109 0.47 12.31 6.34
CA HIS A 109 -0.67 13.18 6.57
C HIS A 109 -0.27 14.66 6.57
N ILE A 110 -0.57 15.37 5.48
CA ILE A 110 -0.21 16.78 5.29
C ILE A 110 -1.42 17.74 5.28
N PRO A 111 -2.13 17.92 6.41
CA PRO A 111 -3.22 18.89 6.47
C PRO A 111 -2.68 20.31 6.19
N ARG A 112 -3.50 21.14 5.54
CA ARG A 112 -3.10 22.51 5.17
C ARG A 112 -2.67 23.29 6.42
N GLY A 113 -1.43 23.79 6.40
CA GLY A 113 -0.83 24.52 7.52
C GLY A 113 -0.31 23.65 8.66
N GLY A 114 -0.43 22.33 8.56
CA GLY A 114 0.13 21.39 9.54
C GLY A 114 1.64 21.24 9.42
N THR A 115 2.26 20.69 10.45
CA THR A 115 3.70 20.43 10.52
C THR A 115 4.04 19.01 10.99
N SER A 116 3.03 18.18 11.29
CA SER A 116 3.23 16.81 11.79
C SER A 116 4.10 15.95 10.88
N PHE A 117 4.10 16.22 9.58
CA PHE A 117 4.93 15.52 8.60
C PHE A 117 6.44 15.75 8.74
N LYS A 118 6.84 16.71 9.57
CA LYS A 118 8.25 17.01 9.87
C LYS A 118 8.76 16.26 11.09
N GLU A 119 7.87 15.63 11.84
CA GLU A 119 8.21 14.87 13.03
C GLU A 119 8.49 13.41 12.66
N ALA A 120 9.03 12.64 13.62
CA ALA A 120 9.24 11.21 13.45
C ALA A 120 7.95 10.51 12.99
N SER A 121 8.09 9.61 12.02
CA SER A 121 6.99 8.75 11.59
C SER A 121 6.43 7.99 12.78
N LYS A 122 5.11 8.07 12.99
CA LYS A 122 4.39 7.26 13.98
C LYS A 122 3.41 6.34 13.29
N PRO A 123 3.33 5.07 13.72
CA PRO A 123 2.43 4.09 13.13
C PRO A 123 0.97 4.47 13.39
N PHE A 124 0.15 4.41 12.35
CA PHE A 124 -1.30 4.56 12.43
C PHE A 124 -1.99 3.62 11.44
N ARG A 125 -3.30 3.42 11.59
CA ARG A 125 -4.11 2.60 10.68
C ARG A 125 -5.48 3.25 10.51
N SER A 126 -5.69 3.99 9.43
CA SER A 126 -7.00 4.56 9.11
C SER A 126 -8.06 3.51 8.75
N ALA A 127 -7.66 2.35 8.21
CA ALA A 127 -8.56 1.24 7.88
C ALA A 127 -8.19 -0.04 8.65
N SER A 128 -9.22 -0.78 9.09
CA SER A 128 -9.06 -2.13 9.65
C SER A 128 -8.91 -3.17 8.53
N ILE A 129 -8.45 -4.38 8.86
CA ILE A 129 -8.40 -5.48 7.88
C ILE A 129 -9.81 -5.82 7.36
N ASP A 130 -10.83 -5.74 8.22
CA ASP A 130 -12.20 -6.02 7.79
C ASP A 130 -12.70 -5.02 6.73
N HIS A 131 -12.36 -3.73 6.86
CA HIS A 131 -12.68 -2.75 5.81
C HIS A 131 -11.98 -3.09 4.49
N MET A 132 -10.71 -3.50 4.53
CA MET A 132 -10.00 -3.91 3.31
C MET A 132 -10.62 -5.18 2.67
N MET A 133 -11.07 -6.13 3.50
CA MET A 133 -11.64 -7.40 3.05
C MET A 133 -13.13 -7.31 2.65
N SER A 134 -13.87 -6.29 3.10
CA SER A 134 -15.34 -6.29 2.98
C SER A 134 -16.02 -4.92 2.89
N GLY A 135 -15.28 -3.83 3.02
CA GLY A 135 -15.81 -2.46 3.06
C GLY A 135 -16.49 -2.08 4.39
N ARG A 136 -16.44 -2.93 5.42
CA ARG A 136 -17.11 -2.68 6.70
C ARG A 136 -16.41 -3.32 7.89
N LEU A 137 -16.85 -2.96 9.10
CA LEU A 137 -16.50 -3.67 10.34
C LEU A 137 -17.34 -4.94 10.50
N ASP A 138 -16.77 -5.92 11.20
CA ASP A 138 -17.43 -7.17 11.60
C ASP A 138 -18.17 -7.93 10.49
N PRO A 139 -17.55 -8.15 9.31
CA PRO A 139 -18.16 -8.90 8.22
C PRO A 139 -18.32 -10.38 8.54
N THR A 140 -19.28 -11.01 7.87
CA THR A 140 -19.34 -12.47 7.77
C THR A 140 -18.16 -13.03 6.96
N ASP A 141 -17.89 -14.33 7.10
CA ASP A 141 -16.83 -14.99 6.32
C ASP A 141 -17.06 -14.97 4.81
N ALA A 142 -18.31 -14.84 4.37
CA ALA A 142 -18.65 -14.66 2.97
C ALA A 142 -18.30 -13.24 2.48
N GLU A 143 -18.60 -12.22 3.29
CA GLU A 143 -18.32 -10.82 2.97
C GLU A 143 -16.83 -10.50 2.95
N ARG A 144 -16.03 -11.17 3.81
CA ARG A 144 -14.56 -11.06 3.82
C ARG A 144 -13.88 -11.45 2.49
N LYS A 145 -14.59 -12.15 1.61
CA LYS A 145 -14.05 -12.60 0.32
C LYS A 145 -14.32 -11.62 -0.82
N LEU A 146 -15.00 -10.50 -0.54
CA LEU A 146 -15.39 -9.53 -1.56
C LEU A 146 -14.28 -8.52 -1.87
N GLY A 147 -13.51 -8.14 -0.85
CA GLY A 147 -12.44 -7.14 -0.96
C GLY A 147 -11.08 -7.74 -1.25
N VAL A 148 -10.03 -7.07 -0.75
CA VAL A 148 -8.65 -7.54 -0.91
C VAL A 148 -8.28 -8.52 0.18
N ASP A 149 -7.29 -9.38 -0.09
CA ASP A 149 -6.73 -10.34 0.86
C ASP A 149 -5.21 -10.14 1.08
N LEU A 150 -4.67 -9.03 0.57
CA LEU A 150 -3.26 -8.67 0.60
C LEU A 150 -3.10 -7.20 0.98
N ALA A 151 -2.15 -6.90 1.87
CA ALA A 151 -1.74 -5.53 2.14
C ALA A 151 -0.23 -5.30 2.12
N LEU A 152 0.14 -4.06 1.79
CA LEU A 152 1.44 -3.50 2.15
C LEU A 152 1.33 -2.91 3.56
N TYR A 153 2.18 -3.35 4.48
CA TYR A 153 2.41 -2.65 5.76
C TYR A 153 3.78 -1.98 5.69
N SER A 154 3.92 -0.79 6.24
CA SER A 154 5.13 0.02 6.19
C SER A 154 5.68 0.33 7.58
N ILE A 155 6.99 0.37 7.70
CA ILE A 155 7.70 0.84 8.89
C ILE A 155 8.82 1.78 8.47
N THR A 156 8.97 2.88 9.20
CA THR A 156 10.10 3.79 9.11
C THR A 156 10.88 3.72 10.41
N PHE A 157 12.07 3.12 10.37
CA PHE A 157 12.96 3.13 11.52
C PHE A 157 13.73 4.44 11.59
N ASN A 158 13.84 5.02 12.78
CA ASN A 158 14.56 6.29 13.00
C ASN A 158 15.78 6.13 13.90
N ASN A 159 16.21 4.89 14.17
CA ASN A 159 17.34 4.57 15.05
C ASN A 159 17.13 5.15 16.46
N ASP A 160 15.88 5.12 16.91
CA ASP A 160 15.44 5.56 18.22
C ASP A 160 14.67 4.39 18.85
N ARG A 161 15.19 3.89 19.98
CA ARG A 161 14.68 2.69 20.62
C ARG A 161 13.17 2.77 20.88
N ASP A 162 12.66 3.90 21.34
CA ASP A 162 11.28 4.01 21.80
C ASP A 162 10.32 4.17 20.60
N LEU A 163 10.73 4.94 19.58
CA LEU A 163 10.00 5.05 18.32
C LEU A 163 9.94 3.72 17.57
N ASP A 164 11.10 3.07 17.42
CA ASP A 164 11.24 1.83 16.65
C ASP A 164 10.53 0.66 17.37
N MET A 165 10.62 0.59 18.70
CA MET A 165 9.86 -0.38 19.50
C MET A 165 8.35 -0.18 19.34
N HIS A 166 7.87 1.06 19.36
CA HIS A 166 6.46 1.35 19.17
C HIS A 166 5.95 0.94 17.77
N ALA A 167 6.74 1.19 16.72
CA ALA A 167 6.42 0.74 15.37
C ALA A 167 6.34 -0.80 15.27
N LEU A 168 7.30 -1.51 15.86
CA LEU A 168 7.31 -2.98 15.91
C LEU A 168 6.12 -3.56 16.69
N GLU A 169 5.71 -2.92 17.79
CA GLU A 169 4.53 -3.32 18.55
C GLU A 169 3.24 -3.17 17.73
N GLN A 170 3.08 -2.07 16.98
CA GLN A 170 1.92 -1.89 16.11
C GLN A 170 1.92 -2.89 14.95
N TYR A 171 3.08 -3.17 14.36
CA TYR A 171 3.18 -4.19 13.32
C TYR A 171 2.87 -5.59 13.87
N LYS A 172 3.32 -5.92 15.09
CA LYS A 172 2.94 -7.17 15.77
C LYS A 172 1.42 -7.30 15.88
N LEU A 173 0.74 -6.27 16.37
CA LEU A 173 -0.74 -6.28 16.49
C LEU A 173 -1.42 -6.49 15.13
N PHE A 174 -0.94 -5.82 14.09
CA PHE A 174 -1.43 -6.02 12.72
C PHE A 174 -1.24 -7.46 12.24
N ARG A 175 -0.04 -8.05 12.42
CA ARG A 175 0.23 -9.44 12.00
C ARG A 175 -0.66 -10.44 12.71
N GLU A 176 -0.88 -10.27 14.02
CA GLU A 176 -1.76 -11.17 14.75
C GLU A 176 -3.23 -11.04 14.30
N GLU A 177 -3.69 -9.83 13.95
CA GLU A 177 -5.02 -9.64 13.34
C GLU A 177 -5.09 -10.30 11.97
N ALA A 178 -4.05 -10.12 11.15
CA ALA A 178 -3.96 -10.67 9.80
C ALA A 178 -3.99 -12.20 9.81
N GLU A 179 -3.23 -12.84 10.69
CA GLU A 179 -3.22 -14.31 10.85
C GLU A 179 -4.60 -14.84 11.23
N ARG A 180 -5.26 -14.22 12.22
CA ARG A 180 -6.62 -14.64 12.65
C ARG A 180 -7.67 -14.51 11.55
N LYS A 181 -7.45 -13.62 10.57
CA LYS A 181 -8.37 -13.36 9.46
C LYS A 181 -7.95 -14.00 8.14
N GLY A 182 -6.81 -14.71 8.11
CA GLY A 182 -6.26 -15.28 6.87
C GLY A 182 -5.83 -14.23 5.85
N PHE A 183 -5.42 -13.04 6.32
CA PHE A 183 -5.06 -11.90 5.49
C PHE A 183 -3.54 -11.87 5.23
N ARG A 184 -3.14 -11.76 3.98
CA ARG A 184 -1.74 -11.75 3.55
C ARG A 184 -1.16 -10.35 3.67
N HIS A 185 0.14 -10.25 3.84
CA HIS A 185 0.82 -8.96 3.82
C HIS A 185 2.28 -9.09 3.41
N PHE A 186 2.87 -7.97 2.98
CA PHE A 186 4.31 -7.79 2.86
C PHE A 186 4.72 -6.48 3.55
N LEU A 187 5.96 -6.44 4.02
CA LEU A 187 6.51 -5.32 4.78
C LEU A 187 7.38 -4.44 3.87
N GLU A 188 7.11 -3.14 3.87
CA GLU A 188 7.94 -2.11 3.26
C GLU A 188 8.73 -1.40 4.37
N LEU A 189 10.05 -1.35 4.24
CA LEU A 189 10.93 -0.59 5.12
C LEU A 189 11.33 0.70 4.40
N PHE A 190 10.98 1.84 5.00
CA PHE A 190 11.36 3.16 4.51
C PHE A 190 12.69 3.61 5.10
N ASP A 191 13.37 4.47 4.34
CA ASP A 191 14.45 5.29 4.86
C ASP A 191 13.99 6.07 6.11
N PRO A 192 14.87 6.29 7.10
CA PRO A 192 14.58 7.18 8.23
C PRO A 192 14.04 8.54 7.77
N ASN A 193 12.97 9.01 8.39
CA ASN A 193 12.35 10.29 8.03
C ASN A 193 12.86 11.47 8.88
N LEU A 194 13.67 11.19 9.91
CA LEU A 194 14.40 12.19 10.68
C LEU A 194 15.80 12.45 10.11
N PRO A 195 16.29 13.70 10.16
CA PRO A 195 17.68 14.00 9.83
C PRO A 195 18.62 13.32 10.83
N ASP A 196 19.81 12.95 10.36
CA ASP A 196 20.90 12.38 11.17
C ASP A 196 20.56 11.10 11.96
N ALA A 197 19.45 10.42 11.64
CA ALA A 197 19.09 9.14 12.23
C ALA A 197 20.19 8.08 11.99
N VAL A 198 20.76 8.09 10.79
CA VAL A 198 21.83 7.19 10.34
C VAL A 198 22.76 7.96 9.38
N PRO A 199 24.09 7.73 9.41
CA PRO A 199 24.99 8.28 8.40
C PRO A 199 24.54 7.93 6.97
N PRO A 200 24.59 8.86 5.98
CA PRO A 200 24.08 8.62 4.63
C PRO A 200 24.66 7.37 3.94
N ASP A 201 25.92 7.04 4.20
CA ASP A 201 26.62 5.87 3.67
C ASP A 201 26.21 4.54 4.34
N GLN A 202 25.47 4.61 5.46
CA GLN A 202 25.00 3.45 6.22
C GLN A 202 23.50 3.17 6.04
N VAL A 203 22.74 4.08 5.42
CA VAL A 203 21.27 3.93 5.25
C VAL A 203 20.91 2.61 4.57
N ALA A 204 21.65 2.21 3.54
CA ALA A 204 21.39 0.96 2.82
C ALA A 204 21.51 -0.28 3.72
N GLY A 205 22.53 -0.33 4.58
CA GLY A 205 22.72 -1.42 5.55
C GLY A 205 21.81 -1.32 6.78
N PHE A 206 21.21 -0.16 7.02
CA PHE A 206 20.26 0.05 8.11
C PHE A 206 18.85 -0.44 7.76
N ILE A 207 18.39 -0.21 6.52
CA ILE A 207 17.07 -0.65 6.06
C ILE A 207 17.08 -2.05 5.43
N ASN A 208 18.26 -2.55 5.03
CA ASN A 208 18.45 -3.89 4.50
C ASN A 208 19.65 -4.56 5.19
N ASP A 209 19.50 -5.83 5.58
CA ASP A 209 20.54 -6.65 6.24
C ASP A 209 21.69 -7.07 5.29
N GLN A 210 22.25 -6.17 4.47
CA GLN A 210 23.33 -6.51 3.53
C GLN A 210 24.63 -6.97 4.20
#